data_AF-A0A2N2G5A9-F1
#
_entry.id   AF-A0A2N2G5A9-F1
#
_cell.length_a   1.000
_cell.length_b   1.000
_cell.length_c   1.000
_cell.angle_alpha   90.00
_cell.angle_beta   90.00
_cell.angle_gamma   90.00
#
_symmetry.space_group_name_H-M   'P 1'
#
loop_
_entity.id
_entity.type
_entity.pdbx_description
1 polymer ?
#
loop_
_entity_poly.entity_id
_entity_poly.type
_entity_poly.pdbx_seq_one_letter_code
_entity_poly.pdbx_strand_id
1 'polypeptide(L)' 'MDKKSSIPDDILKIQKKLATFEVNSRNYKKYTKILAKHIKQHTMKKRVNAHIKTIEKIEEIQKKIEEEK' A
#
# COMPACT_ATOMS: atom_id res chain seq x y z
N MET A 1 -13.81 -13.30 -8.70
CA MET A 1 -13.70 -11.88 -9.11
C MET A 1 -12.42 -11.33 -8.53
N ASP A 2 -11.39 -11.17 -9.37
CA ASP A 2 -10.09 -10.64 -8.96
C ASP A 2 -10.26 -9.29 -8.27
N LYS A 3 -9.79 -9.20 -7.02
CA LYS A 3 -9.63 -7.91 -6.35
C LYS A 3 -8.68 -7.09 -7.22
N LYS A 4 -9.24 -6.25 -8.09
CA LYS A 4 -8.49 -5.18 -8.75
C LYS A 4 -7.60 -4.57 -7.68
N SER A 5 -6.31 -4.49 -7.98
CA SER A 5 -5.31 -3.78 -7.19
C SER A 5 -5.63 -2.28 -7.22
N SER A 6 -6.80 -1.92 -6.70
CA SER A 6 -7.36 -0.58 -6.76
C SER A 6 -6.42 0.32 -5.99
N ILE A 7 -5.87 1.30 -6.70
CA ILE A 7 -5.13 2.39 -6.08
C ILE A 7 -6.07 2.99 -5.04
N PRO A 8 -5.64 3.19 -3.78
CA PRO A 8 -6.47 3.80 -2.76
C PRO A 8 -7.09 5.12 -3.25
N ASP A 9 -8.38 5.31 -3.00
CA ASP A 9 -9.14 6.47 -3.50
C ASP A 9 -8.51 7.81 -3.14
N ASP A 10 -7.85 7.90 -1.98
CA ASP A 10 -7.16 9.11 -1.54
C ASP A 10 -5.94 9.44 -2.42
N ILE A 11 -5.18 8.42 -2.83
CA ILE A 11 -4.04 8.59 -3.75
C ILE A 11 -4.55 9.10 -5.10
N LEU A 12 -5.65 8.53 -5.61
CA LEU A 12 -6.24 8.95 -6.87
C LEU A 12 -6.81 10.38 -6.80
N LYS A 13 -7.48 10.74 -5.69
CA LYS A 13 -7.97 12.11 -5.46
C LYS A 13 -6.84 13.13 -5.41
N ILE A 14 -5.72 12.80 -4.76
CA ILE A 14 -4.55 13.68 -4.70
C ILE A 14 -3.90 13.85 -6.08
N GLN A 15 -3.76 12.75 -6.85
CA GLN A 15 -3.23 12.79 -8.22
C GLN A 15 -4.08 13.68 -9.14
N LYS A 16 -5.41 13.55 -9.08
CA LYS A 16 -6.33 14.41 -9.85
C LYS A 16 -6.17 15.89 -9.51
N LYS A 17 -6.04 16.23 -8.22
CA LYS A 17 -5.77 17.62 -7.79
C LYS A 17 -4.42 18.11 -8.28
N LEU A 18 -3.36 17.29 -8.19
CA LEU A 18 -2.03 17.66 -8.67
C LEU A 18 -2.02 18.00 -10.16
N ALA A 19 -2.79 17.26 -10.98
CA ALA A 19 -2.91 17.53 -12.41
C ALA A 19 -3.53 18.90 -12.74
N THR A 20 -4.25 19.52 -11.79
CA THR A 20 -4.85 20.87 -11.97
C THR A 20 -3.95 22.01 -11.50
N PHE A 21 -2.87 21.72 -10.77
CA PHE A 21 -1.98 22.76 -10.26
C PHE A 21 -0.82 23.03 -11.22
N GLU A 22 -0.47 24.30 -11.37
CA GLU A 22 0.76 24.70 -12.03
C GLU A 22 1.97 24.08 -11.31
N VAL A 23 2.89 23.51 -12.10
CA VAL A 23 4.09 22.86 -11.60
C VAL A 23 4.90 23.88 -10.78
N ASN A 24 5.39 23.44 -9.62
CA ASN A 24 6.12 24.25 -8.64
C ASN A 24 5.34 25.35 -7.90
N SER A 25 4.04 25.52 -8.16
CA SER A 25 3.18 26.35 -7.32
C SER A 25 3.17 25.88 -5.86
N ARG A 26 2.78 26.76 -4.93
CA ARG A 26 2.69 26.42 -3.50
C ARG A 26 1.80 25.21 -3.25
N ASN A 27 0.67 25.14 -3.95
CA ASN A 27 -0.27 24.03 -3.85
C ASN A 27 0.30 22.75 -4.47
N TYR A 28 0.95 22.83 -5.64
CA TYR A 28 1.64 21.68 -6.23
C TYR A 28 2.65 21.08 -5.24
N LYS A 29 3.57 21.90 -4.70
CA LYS A 29 4.58 21.44 -3.71
C LYS A 29 3.94 20.81 -2.47
N LYS A 30 2.85 21.38 -1.96
CA LYS A 30 2.09 20.85 -0.81
C LYS A 30 1.51 19.47 -1.13
N TYR A 31 0.76 19.35 -2.23
CA TYR A 31 0.07 18.10 -2.57
C TYR A 31 1.03 17.00 -3.02
N THR A 32 2.18 17.33 -3.60
CA THR A 32 3.24 16.35 -3.92
C THR A 32 3.81 15.72 -2.64
N LYS A 33 4.04 16.52 -1.59
CA LYS A 33 4.47 16.00 -0.26
C LYS A 33 3.40 15.09 0.36
N ILE A 34 2.13 15.50 0.27
CA ILE A 34 1.01 14.70 0.78
C ILE A 34 0.91 13.37 0.02
N LEU A 35 1.05 13.38 -1.32
CA LEU A 35 1.04 12.17 -2.15
C LEU A 35 2.16 11.20 -1.74
N ALA A 36 3.39 11.71 -1.61
CA ALA A 36 4.54 10.90 -1.22
C ALA A 36 4.33 10.19 0.14
N LYS A 37 3.74 10.90 1.11
CA LYS A 37 3.39 10.32 2.42
C LYS A 37 2.39 9.17 2.28
N HIS A 38 1.32 9.35 1.51
CA HIS A 38 0.28 8.32 1.31
C HIS A 38 0.82 7.10 0.58
N ILE A 39 1.64 7.30 -0.46
CA ILE A 39 2.30 6.20 -1.19
C ILE A 39 3.18 5.39 -0.23
N LYS A 40 4.03 6.05 0.56
CA LYS A 40 4.89 5.37 1.53
C LYS A 40 4.08 4.56 2.54
N GLN A 41 3.04 5.15 3.14
CA GLN A 41 2.19 4.47 4.12
C GLN A 41 1.50 3.24 3.51
N HIS A 42 0.94 3.38 2.31
CA HIS A 42 0.27 2.29 1.61
C HIS A 42 1.24 1.15 1.27
N THR A 43 2.43 1.46 0.74
CA THR A 43 3.47 0.47 0.44
C THR A 43 3.94 -0.24 1.71
N MET A 44 4.16 0.51 2.80
CA MET A 44 4.53 -0.07 4.09
C MET A 44 3.48 -1.04 4.63
N LYS A 45 2.19 -0.67 4.57
CA LYS A 45 1.08 -1.54 4.98
C LYS A 45 1.05 -2.84 4.17
N LYS A 46 1.24 -2.76 2.85
CA LYS A 46 1.33 -3.95 2.00
C LYS A 46 2.49 -4.85 2.39
N ARG A 47 3.66 -4.29 2.68
CA ARG A 47 4.85 -5.05 3.09
C ARG A 47 4.63 -5.79 4.41
N VAL A 48 4.08 -5.10 5.41
CA VAL A 48 3.76 -5.70 6.71
C VAL A 48 2.78 -6.86 6.54
N ASN A 49 1.69 -6.64 5.79
CA ASN A 49 0.70 -7.70 5.54
C ASN A 49 1.30 -8.90 4.79
N ALA A 50 2.24 -8.67 3.87
CA ALA A 50 2.93 -9.77 3.19
C ALA A 50 3.82 -10.56 4.16
N HIS A 51 4.59 -9.88 5.02
CA HIS A 51 5.41 -10.55 6.04
C HIS A 51 4.57 -11.37 7.02
N ILE A 52 3.46 -10.82 7.51
CA ILE A 52 2.52 -11.55 8.39
C ILE A 52 2.05 -12.84 7.73
N LYS A 53 1.60 -12.77 6.47
CA LYS A 53 1.15 -13.96 5.73
C LYS A 53 2.24 -15.01 5.55
N THR A 54 3.48 -14.59 5.34
CA THR A 54 4.61 -15.52 5.25
C THR A 54 4.82 -16.24 6.58
N ILE A 55 4.74 -15.52 7.71
CA ILE A 55 4.86 -16.10 9.05
C ILE A 55 3.70 -17.10 9.29
N GLU A 56 2.46 -16.68 9.08
CA GLU A 56 1.26 -17.54 9.22
C GLU A 56 1.39 -18.83 8.39
N LYS A 57 1.93 -18.71 7.16
CA LYS A 57 2.11 -19.87 6.28
C LYS A 57 3.18 -20.83 6.79
N ILE A 58 4.26 -20.31 7.37
CA ILE A 58 5.31 -21.13 7.97
C ILE A 58 4.76 -21.89 9.18
N GLU A 59 4.00 -21.22 10.04
CA GLU A 59 3.34 -21.86 11.19
C GLU A 59 2.38 -22.96 10.76
N GLU A 60 1.57 -22.73 9.72
CA GLU A 60 0.66 -23.73 9.15
C GLU A 60 1.42 -24.97 8.64
N ILE A 61 2.57 -24.76 7.98
CA ILE A 61 3.43 -25.85 7.50
C ILE A 61 4.01 -26.64 8.67
N GLN A 62 4.51 -25.96 9.71
CA GLN A 62 5.05 -26.62 10.91
C GLN A 62 4.01 -27.47 11.62
N LYS A 63 2.79 -26.94 11.80
CA LYS A 63 1.68 -27.68 12.42
C LYS A 63 1.34 -28.96 11.65
N LYS A 64 1.31 -28.90 10.31
CA LYS A 64 1.08 -30.08 9.46
C LYS A 64 2.17 -31.14 9.61
N ILE A 65 3.43 -30.72 9.68
CA ILE A 65 4.57 -31.64 9.90
C ILE A 65 4.45 -32.34 11.27
N GLU A 66 3.93 -31.65 12.28
CA GLU A 66 3.72 -32.20 13.62
C GLU A 66 2.50 -33.12 13.70
N GLU A 67 1.42 -32.85 12.94
CA GLU A 67 0.24 -33.71 12.84
C GLU A 67 0.46 -35.00 12.02
N GLU A 68 1.41 -35.00 11.09
CA GLU A 68 1.80 -36.18 10.29
C GLU A 68 2.84 -37.09 10.97
N LYS A 69 3.39 -36.68 12.12
CA LYS A 69 4.32 -37.46 12.95
C LYS A 69 3.60 -38.27 14.02
#